data_AF-A0A848U6S9-F1
#
_entry.id   AF-A0A848U6S9-F1
#
_cell.length_a   1.000
_cell.length_b   1.000
_cell.length_c   1.000
_cell.angle_alpha   90.00
_cell.angle_beta   90.00
_cell.angle_gamma   90.00
#
_symmetry.space_group_name_H-M   'P 1'
#
loop_
_entity.id
_entity.type
_entity.pdbx_description
1 polymer ?
#
loop_
_entity_poly.entity_id
_entity_poly.type
_entity_poly.pdbx_seq_one_letter_code
_entity_poly.pdbx_strand_id
1 'polypeptide(L)' 'MSPTKKLINAADDIIDEMIEGILGAHGHLVEACGDTGRVIAARRTVPGKVGIVVGGGSGHEPAFYGYVGP' A
#
# COMPACT_ATOMS: atom_id res chain seq x y z
N MET A 1 -13.46 24.94 -13.92
CA MET A 1 -12.73 24.21 -12.86
C MET A 1 -11.28 24.67 -12.86
N SER A 2 -10.69 24.94 -11.69
CA SER A 2 -9.24 25.14 -11.60
C SER A 2 -8.54 23.83 -12.02
N PRO A 3 -7.42 23.87 -12.76
CA PRO A 3 -6.62 22.67 -13.03
C PRO A 3 -6.22 21.98 -11.72
N THR A 4 -6.15 20.64 -11.74
CA THR A 4 -5.69 19.87 -10.57
C THR A 4 -4.26 20.25 -10.22
N LYS A 5 -3.98 20.42 -8.92
CA LYS A 5 -2.62 20.67 -8.40
C LYS A 5 -1.91 19.38 -7.98
N LYS A 6 -2.55 18.23 -8.18
CA LYS A 6 -2.06 16.91 -7.75
C LYS A 6 -1.54 16.15 -8.97
N LEU A 7 -0.47 15.38 -8.77
CA LEU A 7 0.01 14.40 -9.75
C LEU A 7 -0.84 13.14 -9.63
N ILE A 8 -1.99 13.14 -10.30
CA ILE A 8 -2.96 12.05 -10.31
C ILE A 8 -3.56 11.93 -11.70
N ASN A 9 -4.02 10.74 -12.07
CA ASN A 9 -4.86 10.54 -13.24
C ASN A 9 -6.31 10.85 -12.86
N ALA A 10 -7.16 9.84 -12.62
CA ALA A 10 -8.51 10.05 -12.10
C ALA A 10 -8.54 9.98 -10.56
N ALA A 11 -9.50 10.68 -9.96
CA ALA A 11 -9.62 10.71 -8.49
C ALA A 11 -10.02 9.35 -7.90
N ASP A 12 -10.79 8.57 -8.65
CA ASP A 12 -11.27 7.25 -8.22
C ASP A 12 -10.15 6.20 -8.26
N ASP A 13 -9.12 6.41 -9.08
CA ASP A 13 -8.03 5.45 -9.33
C ASP A 13 -6.83 5.66 -8.40
N ILE A 14 -6.79 6.74 -7.61
CA ILE A 14 -5.61 7.15 -6.82
C ILE A 14 -5.06 6.01 -5.97
N ILE A 15 -5.93 5.25 -5.31
CA ILE A 15 -5.51 4.19 -4.38
C ILE A 15 -4.95 2.98 -5.13
N ASP A 16 -5.59 2.62 -6.23
CA ASP A 16 -5.21 1.45 -7.00
C ASP A 16 -3.88 1.73 -7.71
N GLU A 17 -3.71 2.90 -8.32
CA GLU A 17 -2.45 3.34 -8.94
C GLU A 17 -1.31 3.49 -7.92
N MET A 18 -1.61 3.97 -6.71
CA MET A 18 -0.62 4.04 -5.63
C MET A 18 -0.14 2.64 -5.23
N ILE A 19 -1.05 1.68 -5.07
CA ILE A 19 -0.71 0.29 -4.74
C ILE A 19 0.12 -0.33 -5.86
N GLU A 20 -0.29 -0.16 -7.13
CA GLU A 20 0.48 -0.61 -8.29
C GLU A 20 1.91 -0.04 -8.28
N GLY A 21 2.07 1.25 -7.99
CA GLY A 21 3.37 1.90 -7.85
C GLY A 21 4.23 1.30 -6.71
N ILE A 22 3.63 1.04 -5.55
CA ILE A 22 4.32 0.41 -4.41
C ILE A 22 4.77 -1.00 -4.78
N LEU A 23 3.93 -1.80 -5.42
CA LEU A 23 4.28 -3.16 -5.85
C LEU A 23 5.31 -3.15 -6.97
N GLY A 24 5.26 -2.18 -7.89
CA GLY A 24 6.28 -2.00 -8.93
C GLY A 24 7.65 -1.65 -8.34
N ALA A 25 7.69 -0.78 -7.33
CA ALA A 25 8.94 -0.34 -6.69
C ALA A 25 9.49 -1.35 -5.66
N HIS A 26 8.61 -1.95 -4.86
CA HIS A 26 8.96 -2.73 -3.66
C HIS A 26 8.37 -4.14 -3.65
N GLY A 27 7.88 -4.65 -4.78
CA GLY A 27 7.27 -5.98 -4.91
C GLY A 27 8.19 -7.16 -4.58
N HIS A 28 9.47 -6.93 -4.29
CA HIS A 28 10.40 -7.92 -3.74
C HIS A 28 10.32 -8.05 -2.21
N LEU A 29 9.79 -7.04 -1.51
CA LEU A 29 9.59 -7.00 -0.05
C LEU A 29 8.13 -7.25 0.32
N VAL A 30 7.20 -6.69 -0.45
CA VAL A 30 5.77 -6.68 -0.13
C VAL A 30 4.92 -7.24 -1.26
N GLU A 31 3.69 -7.61 -0.92
CA GLU A 31 2.65 -8.04 -1.84
C GLU A 31 1.28 -7.50 -1.43
N ALA A 32 0.38 -7.35 -2.40
CA ALA A 32 -1.03 -7.07 -2.12
C ALA A 32 -1.78 -8.36 -1.83
N CYS A 33 -2.73 -8.32 -0.89
CA CYS A 33 -3.56 -9.46 -0.53
C CYS A 33 -5.00 -9.05 -0.13
N GLY A 34 -5.85 -10.07 0.04
CA GLY A 34 -7.28 -9.92 0.32
C GLY A 34 -8.10 -9.59 -0.93
N ASP A 35 -9.42 -9.76 -0.82
CA ASP A 35 -10.35 -9.68 -1.97
C ASP A 35 -10.41 -8.28 -2.61
N THR A 36 -10.05 -7.25 -1.85
CA THR A 36 -10.03 -5.86 -2.33
C THR A 36 -8.68 -5.43 -2.89
N GLY A 37 -7.62 -6.22 -2.69
CA GLY A 37 -6.24 -5.85 -3.05
C GLY A 37 -5.66 -4.67 -2.25
N ARG A 38 -6.36 -4.16 -1.23
CA ARG A 38 -5.95 -2.96 -0.46
C ARG A 38 -5.09 -3.23 0.76
N VAL A 39 -4.78 -4.50 1.03
CA VAL A 39 -3.87 -4.88 2.12
C VAL A 39 -2.49 -5.10 1.52
N ILE A 40 -1.48 -4.40 2.04
CA ILE A 40 -0.07 -4.65 1.74
C ILE A 40 0.52 -5.49 2.87
N ALA A 41 1.08 -6.65 2.53
CA ALA A 41 1.68 -7.59 3.47
C ALA A 41 3.16 -7.83 3.12
N ALA A 42 3.96 -8.18 4.13
CA ALA A 42 5.35 -8.58 3.91
C ALA A 42 5.37 -9.97 3.27
N ARG A 43 6.17 -10.14 2.20
CA ARG A 43 6.34 -11.45 1.53
C ARG A 43 6.96 -12.52 2.42
N ARG A 44 7.72 -12.09 3.43
CA ARG A 44 8.40 -12.95 4.38
C ARG A 44 8.18 -12.40 5.78
N THR A 45 7.83 -13.30 6.69
CA THR A 45 7.69 -13.02 8.12
C THR A 45 8.62 -13.93 8.91
N VAL A 46 8.90 -13.56 10.16
CA VAL A 46 9.77 -14.36 11.04
C VAL A 46 8.96 -15.53 11.64
N PRO A 47 9.33 -16.80 11.39
CA PRO A 47 8.61 -17.95 11.93
C PRO A 47 8.54 -17.94 13.46
N GLY A 48 7.39 -18.33 14.01
CA GLY A 48 7.17 -18.38 15.45
C GLY A 48 6.98 -17.03 16.13
N LYS A 49 6.82 -15.93 15.37
CA LYS A 49 6.46 -14.60 15.89
C LYS A 49 4.97 -14.32 15.71
N VAL A 50 4.44 -13.45 16.57
CA VAL A 50 3.06 -12.93 16.47
C VAL A 50 2.99 -11.96 15.29
N GLY A 51 2.00 -12.16 14.41
CA GLY A 51 1.73 -11.23 13.31
C GLY A 51 1.06 -9.94 13.81
N ILE A 52 1.48 -8.81 13.26
CA ILE A 52 0.91 -7.49 13.56
C ILE A 52 0.18 -6.96 12.33
N VAL A 53 -1.02 -6.43 12.53
CA VAL A 53 -1.82 -5.78 11.49
C VAL A 53 -2.20 -4.40 11.97
N VAL A 54 -1.99 -3.40 11.12
CA VAL A 54 -2.36 -2.00 11.35
C VAL A 54 -2.90 -1.43 10.06
N GLY A 55 -3.86 -0.50 10.14
CA GLY A 55 -4.49 0.08 8.97
C GLY A 55 -5.26 1.36 9.29
N GLY A 56 -5.67 2.04 8.22
CA GLY A 56 -6.42 3.29 8.23
C GLY A 56 -6.71 3.76 6.81
N GLY A 57 -7.25 4.96 6.65
CA GLY A 57 -7.48 5.57 5.34
C GLY A 57 -6.18 6.05 4.69
N SER A 58 -6.11 6.01 3.36
CA SER A 58 -5.03 6.59 2.56
C SER A 58 -4.98 8.12 2.65
N GLY A 59 -3.84 8.71 2.29
CA GLY A 59 -3.53 10.14 2.46
C GLY A 59 -2.61 10.45 3.65
N HIS A 60 -2.15 9.41 4.35
CA HIS A 60 -1.20 9.49 5.47
C HIS A 60 0.13 8.77 5.16
N GLU A 61 0.41 8.53 3.88
CA GLU A 61 1.60 7.82 3.43
C GLU A 61 2.88 8.44 4.04
N PRO A 62 3.81 7.63 4.58
CA PRO A 62 3.94 6.18 4.40
C PRO A 62 3.07 5.31 5.33
N ALA A 63 2.26 5.91 6.20
CA ALA A 63 1.36 5.12 7.05
C ALA A 63 0.29 4.43 6.19
N PHE A 64 0.11 3.11 6.22
CA PHE A 64 0.87 2.12 7.01
C PHE A 64 1.77 1.19 6.18
N TYR A 65 1.66 1.20 4.84
CA TYR A 65 2.39 0.25 4.00
C TYR A 65 3.92 0.38 4.16
N GLY A 66 4.42 1.58 4.49
CA GLY A 66 5.86 1.79 4.68
C GLY A 66 6.42 1.18 5.96
N TYR A 67 5.56 0.65 6.84
CA TYR A 67 5.96 -0.09 8.04
C TYR A 67 5.94 -1.61 7.86
N VAL A 68 5.48 -2.08 6.70
CA VAL A 68 5.31 -3.51 6.44
C VAL A 68 6.65 -4.15 6.12
N GLY A 69 7.06 -5.12 6.95
CA GLY A 69 8.32 -5.84 6.83
C GLY A 69 8.49 -6.90 7.94
N PRO A 70 9.64 -7.60 7.95
CA PRO A 70 9.98 -8.60 8.97
C PRO A 70 10.20 -8.03 10.38
#